data_AF-A0A7W1UMI0-F1
#
_entry.id   AF-A0A7W1UMI0-F1
#
_cell.length_a   1.000
_cell.length_b   1.000
_cell.length_c   1.000
_cell.angle_alpha   90.00
_cell.angle_beta   90.00
_cell.angle_gamma   90.00
#
_symmetry.space_group_name_H-M   'P 1'
#
loop_
_entity.id
_entity.type
_entity.pdbx_description
1 polymer ?
#
loop_
_entity_poly.entity_id
_entity_poly.type
_entity_poly.pdbx_seq_one_letter_code
_entity_poly.pdbx_strand_id
1 'polypeptide(L)'
;AELSKSTASIDKRIVIEYREKGEFEFELRVAGDLLIFVMHTNIFEFDRTHPLWKSSYVKEEHSRSFCGMINIYNFLNDSFKYSRVSDLGYAIGRIFINKEDHYFVEGKRQLGFLYNDFIHAVIDENALKSVLESTILYCMNFDLFTPPFDAVKEISVQDMQSASESMQIKTGKRLGFRFQADNDSID
;
A
#
# COMPACT_ATOMS: atom_id res chain seq x y z
N ALA A 1 -3.04 7.64 -20.05
CA ALA A 1 -4.10 7.93 -21.05
C ALA A 1 -4.49 6.69 -21.87
N GLU A 2 -3.53 5.87 -22.31
CA GLU A 2 -3.83 4.66 -23.09
C GLU A 2 -4.59 3.59 -22.30
N LEU A 3 -4.14 3.29 -21.07
CA LEU A 3 -4.79 2.33 -20.17
C LEU A 3 -6.28 2.63 -19.93
N SER A 4 -6.62 3.90 -19.70
CA SER A 4 -8.02 4.34 -19.49
C SER A 4 -8.88 4.12 -20.75
N LYS A 5 -8.33 4.37 -21.95
CA LYS A 5 -9.04 4.13 -23.22
C LYS A 5 -9.24 2.63 -23.48
N SER A 6 -8.24 1.80 -23.18
CA SER A 6 -8.33 0.36 -23.36
C SER A 6 -9.25 -0.33 -22.35
N THR A 7 -9.38 0.17 -21.12
CA THR A 7 -10.33 -0.40 -20.15
C THR A 7 -11.76 0.03 -20.44
N ALA A 8 -11.98 1.28 -20.87
CA ALA A 8 -13.31 1.77 -21.21
C ALA A 8 -13.97 1.02 -22.39
N SER A 9 -13.18 0.43 -23.29
CA SER A 9 -13.70 -0.44 -24.36
C SER A 9 -14.10 -1.83 -23.87
N ILE A 10 -13.59 -2.27 -22.72
CA ILE A 10 -13.91 -3.56 -22.09
C ILE A 10 -15.10 -3.39 -21.12
N ASP A 11 -15.01 -2.46 -20.17
CA ASP A 11 -16.08 -2.12 -19.24
C ASP A 11 -16.00 -0.64 -18.83
N LYS A 12 -17.03 0.13 -19.18
CA LYS A 12 -17.13 1.57 -18.91
C LYS A 12 -17.18 1.91 -17.41
N ARG A 13 -17.45 0.93 -16.54
CA ARG A 13 -17.47 1.10 -15.08
C ARG A 13 -16.07 1.07 -14.47
N ILE A 14 -15.08 0.52 -15.19
CA ILE A 14 -13.69 0.48 -14.73
C ILE A 14 -13.06 1.84 -14.99
N VAL A 15 -13.02 2.64 -13.92
CA VAL A 15 -12.39 3.97 -13.94
C VAL A 15 -10.91 3.82 -13.60
N ILE A 16 -10.03 4.32 -14.48
CA ILE A 16 -8.61 4.49 -14.20
C ILE A 16 -8.29 5.97 -14.29
N GLU A 17 -7.88 6.56 -13.17
CA GLU A 17 -7.51 7.97 -13.05
C GLU A 17 -6.16 8.10 -12.36
N TYR A 18 -5.30 8.96 -12.90
CA TYR A 18 -4.03 9.32 -12.28
C TYR A 18 -4.10 10.78 -11.86
N ARG A 19 -3.58 11.08 -10.67
CA ARG A 19 -3.53 12.44 -10.14
C ARG A 19 -2.24 12.65 -9.38
N GLU A 20 -1.47 13.65 -9.77
CA GLU A 20 -0.30 14.10 -9.02
C GLU A 20 -0.74 15.04 -7.88
N LYS A 21 -0.17 14.86 -6.70
CA LYS A 21 -0.50 15.56 -5.45
C LYS A 21 0.71 16.32 -4.89
N GLY A 22 1.51 16.85 -5.80
CA GLY A 22 2.77 17.53 -5.48
C GLY A 22 3.97 16.63 -5.76
N GLU A 23 5.14 17.07 -5.35
CA GLU A 23 6.43 16.46 -5.72
C GLU A 23 6.64 15.05 -5.15
N PHE A 24 6.04 14.76 -3.98
CA PHE A 24 6.28 13.52 -3.25
C PHE A 24 5.06 12.60 -3.18
N GLU A 25 3.97 12.94 -3.88
CA GLU A 25 2.73 12.20 -3.79
C GLU A 25 2.03 12.11 -5.15
N PHE A 26 1.57 10.91 -5.48
CA PHE A 26 0.59 10.73 -6.54
C PHE A 26 -0.41 9.65 -6.19
N GLU A 27 -1.55 9.72 -6.85
CA GLU A 27 -2.66 8.82 -6.67
C GLU A 27 -2.99 8.11 -7.99
N LEU A 28 -3.37 6.84 -7.86
CA LEU A 28 -3.89 6.03 -8.95
C LEU A 28 -5.21 5.40 -8.50
N ARG A 29 -6.31 5.86 -9.07
CA ARG A 29 -7.62 5.23 -8.89
C ARG A 29 -7.76 4.08 -9.86
N VAL A 30 -8.18 2.92 -9.33
CA VAL A 30 -8.52 1.74 -10.13
C VAL A 30 -9.87 1.23 -9.66
N ALA A 31 -10.89 1.43 -10.50
CA ALA A 31 -12.29 1.15 -10.19
C ALA A 31 -12.75 1.83 -8.88
N GLY A 32 -13.02 1.02 -7.85
CA GLY A 32 -13.45 1.46 -6.51
C GLY A 32 -12.31 1.74 -5.53
N ASP A 33 -11.08 1.38 -5.88
CA ASP A 33 -9.90 1.56 -5.04
C ASP A 33 -9.13 2.82 -5.43
N LEU A 34 -8.47 3.41 -4.44
CA LEU A 34 -7.55 4.53 -4.58
C LEU A 34 -6.19 4.14 -4.00
N LEU A 35 -5.20 4.04 -4.88
CA LEU A 35 -3.82 3.84 -4.49
C LEU A 35 -3.16 5.19 -4.29
N ILE A 36 -2.46 5.35 -3.17
CA ILE A 36 -1.70 6.57 -2.86
C ILE A 36 -0.24 6.17 -2.67
N PHE A 37 0.62 6.77 -3.48
CA PHE A 37 2.06 6.60 -3.44
C PHE A 37 2.66 7.85 -2.78
N VAL A 38 3.37 7.66 -1.68
CA VAL A 38 3.93 8.76 -0.88
C VAL A 38 5.41 8.50 -0.66
N MET A 39 6.26 9.35 -1.25
CA MET A 39 7.68 9.37 -0.95
C MET A 39 7.91 10.07 0.39
N HIS A 40 8.68 9.45 1.27
CA HIS A 40 9.09 10.08 2.51
C HIS A 40 10.30 10.99 2.26
N THR A 41 10.36 12.13 2.96
CA THR A 41 11.44 13.13 2.83
C THR A 41 12.76 12.73 3.49
N ASN A 42 12.80 11.59 4.18
CA ASN A 42 13.96 11.15 4.96
C ASN A 42 14.52 9.88 4.35
N ILE A 43 15.79 9.63 4.62
CA ILE A 43 16.43 8.35 4.35
C ILE A 43 16.27 7.42 5.55
N PHE A 44 16.10 6.13 5.27
CA PHE A 44 15.91 5.08 6.25
C PHE A 44 17.03 4.06 6.13
N GLU A 45 17.41 3.48 7.25
CA GLU A 45 18.34 2.36 7.30
C GLU A 45 17.56 1.09 7.68
N PHE A 46 17.91 -0.04 7.06
CA PHE A 46 17.32 -1.34 7.44
C PHE A 46 17.71 -1.74 8.86
N ASP A 47 16.80 -2.41 9.56
CA ASP A 47 17.08 -2.97 10.88
C ASP A 47 18.34 -3.84 10.86
N ARG A 48 19.13 -3.83 11.94
CA ARG A 48 20.43 -4.54 12.01
C ARG A 48 20.31 -6.06 11.88
N THR A 49 19.11 -6.61 12.10
CA THR A 49 18.81 -8.03 11.86
C THR A 49 18.58 -8.36 10.38
N HIS A 50 18.37 -7.35 9.52
CA HIS A 50 18.08 -7.55 8.10
C HIS A 50 19.23 -8.28 7.39
N PRO A 51 18.97 -9.32 6.56
CA PRO A 51 20.01 -10.11 5.89
C PRO A 51 20.98 -9.30 5.04
N LEU A 52 20.55 -8.13 4.56
CA LEU A 52 21.36 -7.20 3.79
C LEU A 52 22.68 -6.84 4.48
N TRP A 53 22.69 -6.74 5.81
CA TRP A 53 23.89 -6.45 6.61
C TRP A 53 25.00 -7.50 6.48
N LYS A 54 24.65 -8.72 6.05
CA LYS A 54 25.62 -9.81 5.85
C LYS A 54 26.31 -9.73 4.49
N SER A 55 25.75 -8.99 3.53
CA SER A 55 26.30 -8.83 2.18
C SER A 55 27.65 -8.12 2.17
N SER A 56 28.53 -8.47 1.23
CA SER A 56 29.74 -7.69 0.97
C SER A 56 29.40 -6.28 0.50
N TYR A 57 28.33 -6.13 -0.29
CA TYR A 57 27.85 -4.86 -0.85
C TYR A 57 27.73 -3.75 0.20
N VAL A 58 27.04 -4.01 1.32
CA VAL A 58 26.88 -3.04 2.42
C VAL A 58 28.08 -3.00 3.37
N LYS A 59 28.82 -4.11 3.51
CA LYS A 59 30.03 -4.13 4.35
C LYS A 59 31.17 -3.29 3.78
N GLU A 60 31.31 -3.27 2.46
CA GLU A 60 32.31 -2.47 1.75
C GLU A 60 32.01 -0.98 1.89
N GLU A 61 30.74 -0.60 1.80
CA GLU A 61 30.33 0.79 2.01
C GLU A 61 29.00 0.88 2.77
N HIS A 62 29.09 1.24 4.06
CA HIS A 62 27.95 1.34 4.96
C HIS A 62 26.87 2.32 4.45
N SER A 63 27.25 3.37 3.72
CA SER A 63 26.31 4.34 3.16
C SER A 63 25.28 3.74 2.18
N ARG A 64 25.55 2.53 1.65
CA ARG A 64 24.62 1.78 0.76
C ARG A 64 23.42 1.17 1.49
N SER A 65 23.42 1.14 2.83
CA SER A 65 22.27 0.68 3.62
C SER A 65 21.13 1.71 3.66
N PHE A 66 21.42 2.98 3.38
CA PHE A 66 20.45 4.06 3.45
C PHE A 66 19.62 4.11 2.17
N CYS A 67 18.30 4.12 2.33
CA CYS A 67 17.35 4.15 1.25
C CYS A 67 16.35 5.29 1.41
N GLY A 68 15.98 5.93 0.31
CA GLY A 68 14.69 6.62 0.20
C GLY A 68 13.57 5.59 0.25
N MET A 69 12.40 6.00 0.75
CA MET A 69 11.25 5.11 0.91
C MET A 69 10.00 5.71 0.24
N ILE A 70 9.33 4.92 -0.58
CA ILE A 70 8.02 5.22 -1.16
C ILE A 70 7.01 4.25 -0.57
N ASN A 71 6.04 4.77 0.19
CA ASN A 71 4.95 3.99 0.73
C ASN A 71 3.81 3.89 -0.27
N ILE A 72 3.17 2.73 -0.29
CA ILE A 72 2.00 2.47 -1.13
C ILE A 72 0.82 2.10 -0.23
N TYR A 73 -0.23 2.91 -0.28
CA TYR A 73 -1.45 2.69 0.47
C TYR A 73 -2.62 2.37 -0.47
N ASN A 74 -3.51 1.47 -0.04
CA ASN A 74 -4.80 1.24 -0.68
C ASN A 74 -5.93 1.74 0.22
N PHE A 75 -6.81 2.56 -0.35
CA PHE A 75 -8.03 3.05 0.25
C PHE A 75 -9.23 2.76 -0.64
N LEU A 76 -10.43 2.83 -0.07
CA LEU A 76 -11.64 2.92 -0.88
C LEU A 76 -11.74 4.35 -1.43
N ASN A 77 -11.90 4.48 -2.75
CA ASN A 77 -12.07 5.79 -3.39
C ASN A 77 -13.29 6.54 -2.82
N ASP A 78 -14.34 5.82 -2.46
CA ASP A 78 -15.54 6.39 -1.85
C ASP A 78 -15.26 7.07 -0.50
N SER A 79 -14.24 6.63 0.24
CA SER A 79 -13.86 7.27 1.50
C SER A 79 -13.46 8.73 1.29
N PHE A 80 -12.76 9.01 0.18
CA PHE A 80 -12.39 10.38 -0.20
C PHE A 80 -13.56 11.13 -0.83
N LYS A 81 -14.33 10.46 -1.71
CA LYS A 81 -15.49 11.07 -2.39
C LYS A 81 -16.56 11.56 -1.41
N TYR A 82 -16.81 10.82 -0.34
CA TYR A 82 -17.82 11.13 0.67
C TYR A 82 -17.22 11.68 1.97
N SER A 83 -15.94 12.05 1.98
CA SER A 83 -15.24 12.61 3.14
C SER A 83 -15.37 11.75 4.41
N ARG A 84 -15.36 10.42 4.26
CA ARG A 84 -15.37 9.47 5.39
C ARG A 84 -13.99 9.37 5.99
N VAL A 85 -13.64 10.39 6.77
CA VAL A 85 -12.31 10.55 7.41
C VAL A 85 -11.92 9.43 8.37
N SER A 86 -12.87 8.61 8.82
CA SER A 86 -12.65 7.50 9.74
C SER A 86 -12.39 6.16 9.04
N ASP A 87 -12.52 6.11 7.71
CA ASP A 87 -12.24 4.89 6.95
C ASP A 87 -10.73 4.61 6.94
N LEU A 88 -10.39 3.32 6.99
CA LEU A 88 -9.00 2.89 7.08
C LEU A 88 -8.40 2.64 5.70
N GLY A 89 -7.18 3.15 5.49
CA GLY A 89 -6.30 2.70 4.42
C GLY A 89 -5.34 1.63 4.91
N TYR A 90 -4.78 0.87 3.98
CA TYR A 90 -3.83 -0.20 4.27
C TYR A 90 -2.53 0.05 3.54
N ALA A 91 -1.41 0.03 4.27
CA ALA A 91 -0.10 -0.10 3.65
C ALA A 91 -0.02 -1.48 2.99
N ILE A 92 0.13 -1.50 1.66
CA ILE A 92 0.17 -2.73 0.86
C ILE A 92 1.58 -3.03 0.38
N GLY A 93 2.42 -2.01 0.30
CA GLY A 93 3.83 -2.17 -0.01
C GLY A 93 4.66 -0.92 0.27
N ARG A 94 5.98 -1.10 0.19
CA ARG A 94 7.01 -0.08 0.35
C ARG A 94 8.11 -0.35 -0.67
N ILE A 95 8.59 0.69 -1.33
CA ILE A 95 9.72 0.63 -2.24
C ILE A 95 10.87 1.36 -1.55
N PHE A 96 12.02 0.70 -1.45
CA PHE A 96 13.27 1.25 -0.95
C PHE A 96 14.24 1.41 -2.11
N ILE A 97 14.88 2.56 -2.24
CA ILE A 97 15.87 2.84 -3.30
C ILE A 97 17.08 3.51 -2.64
N ASN A 98 18.28 2.97 -2.87
CA ASN A 98 19.51 3.55 -2.32
C ASN A 98 20.17 4.54 -3.29
N LYS A 99 21.31 5.09 -2.88
CA LYS A 99 22.09 6.08 -3.66
C LYS A 99 22.68 5.55 -4.99
N GLU A 100 22.71 4.23 -5.19
CA GLU A 100 23.20 3.56 -6.39
C GLU A 100 22.04 2.97 -7.21
N ASP A 101 20.81 3.41 -6.95
CA ASP A 101 19.57 2.97 -7.62
C ASP A 101 19.22 1.50 -7.38
N HIS A 102 19.88 0.83 -6.43
CA HIS A 102 19.48 -0.50 -5.98
C HIS A 102 18.17 -0.41 -5.20
N TYR A 103 17.24 -1.31 -5.52
CA TYR A 103 15.91 -1.27 -4.93
C TYR A 103 15.45 -2.58 -4.31
N PHE A 104 14.54 -2.45 -3.35
CA PHE A 104 13.88 -3.53 -2.67
C PHE A 104 12.42 -3.16 -2.45
N VAL A 105 11.53 -4.13 -2.65
CA VAL A 105 10.09 -3.92 -2.45
C VAL A 105 9.61 -4.87 -1.37
N GLU A 106 8.98 -4.30 -0.35
CA GLU A 106 8.24 -5.06 0.63
C GLU A 106 6.77 -4.95 0.33
N GLY A 107 6.05 -6.04 0.50
CA GLY A 107 4.59 -6.03 0.41
C GLY A 107 4.01 -7.39 0.74
N LYS A 108 2.68 -7.45 0.82
CA LYS A 108 2.00 -8.71 1.11
C LYS A 108 1.95 -9.59 -0.14
N ARG A 109 2.08 -10.91 0.05
CA ARG A 109 1.97 -11.94 -1.02
C ARG A 109 2.99 -11.71 -2.14
N GLN A 110 2.54 -11.63 -3.40
CA GLN A 110 3.39 -11.54 -4.60
C GLN A 110 4.33 -10.33 -4.56
N LEU A 111 3.93 -9.22 -3.94
CA LEU A 111 4.76 -8.01 -3.79
C LEU A 111 6.05 -8.24 -3.00
N GLY A 112 6.04 -9.15 -2.01
CA GLY A 112 7.23 -9.45 -1.19
C GLY A 112 8.16 -10.52 -1.77
N PHE A 113 7.72 -11.28 -2.77
CA PHE A 113 8.54 -12.32 -3.41
C PHE A 113 9.32 -11.82 -4.63
N LEU A 114 8.84 -10.76 -5.27
CA LEU A 114 9.33 -10.36 -6.60
C LEU A 114 10.74 -9.77 -6.59
N TYR A 115 11.22 -9.19 -5.48
CA TYR A 115 12.43 -8.36 -5.49
C TYR A 115 13.34 -8.57 -4.27
N ASN A 116 13.70 -9.82 -3.99
CA ASN A 116 14.55 -10.18 -2.85
C ASN A 116 16.06 -10.01 -3.09
N ASP A 117 16.46 -9.51 -4.26
CA ASP A 117 17.87 -9.36 -4.63
C ASP A 117 18.28 -7.88 -4.71
N PHE A 118 18.24 -7.19 -3.57
CA PHE A 118 18.62 -5.78 -3.47
C PHE A 118 20.03 -5.51 -4.04
N ILE A 119 20.95 -6.46 -3.95
CA ILE A 119 22.35 -6.28 -4.37
C ILE A 119 22.48 -6.26 -5.90
N HIS A 120 21.56 -6.87 -6.63
CA HIS A 120 21.63 -6.95 -8.10
C HIS A 120 20.45 -6.26 -8.80
N ALA A 121 19.38 -5.94 -8.07
CA ALA A 121 18.22 -5.26 -8.60
C ALA A 121 18.42 -3.75 -8.63
N VAL A 122 18.71 -3.21 -9.82
CA VAL A 122 18.75 -1.76 -10.09
C VAL A 122 17.39 -1.33 -10.64
N ILE A 123 16.86 -0.22 -10.14
CA ILE A 123 15.54 0.28 -10.54
C ILE A 123 15.62 0.80 -11.99
N ASP A 124 14.73 0.29 -12.84
CA ASP A 124 14.55 0.74 -14.21
C ASP A 124 13.05 0.90 -14.54
N GLU A 125 12.74 1.33 -15.76
CA GLU A 125 11.35 1.52 -16.19
C GLU A 125 10.54 0.22 -16.14
N ASN A 126 11.17 -0.93 -16.45
CA ASN A 126 10.51 -2.23 -16.42
C ASN A 126 10.19 -2.68 -14.99
N ALA A 127 11.11 -2.45 -14.06
CA ALA A 127 10.94 -2.69 -12.64
C ALA A 127 9.79 -1.84 -12.08
N LEU A 128 9.80 -0.52 -12.36
CA LEU A 128 8.73 0.37 -11.93
C LEU A 128 7.37 -0.06 -12.46
N LYS A 129 7.30 -0.42 -13.75
CA LYS A 129 6.07 -0.93 -14.36
C LYS A 129 5.60 -2.22 -13.70
N SER A 130 6.52 -3.16 -13.45
CA SER A 130 6.20 -4.43 -12.81
C SER A 130 5.73 -4.26 -11.37
N VAL A 131 6.29 -3.31 -10.61
CA VAL A 131 5.84 -2.95 -9.26
C VAL A 131 4.43 -2.34 -9.29
N LEU A 132 4.18 -1.42 -10.21
CA LEU A 132 2.86 -0.80 -10.39
C LEU A 132 1.80 -1.84 -10.76
N GLU A 133 2.07 -2.69 -11.75
CA GLU A 133 1.17 -3.76 -12.18
C GLU A 133 0.87 -4.74 -11.04
N SER A 134 1.90 -5.17 -10.30
CA SER A 134 1.75 -6.07 -9.16
C SER A 134 0.91 -5.44 -8.04
N THR A 135 1.07 -4.14 -7.82
CA THR A 135 0.30 -3.38 -6.82
C THR A 135 -1.16 -3.28 -7.22
N ILE A 136 -1.44 -2.95 -8.49
CA ILE A 136 -2.80 -2.89 -9.03
C ILE A 136 -3.48 -4.26 -8.94
N LEU A 137 -2.78 -5.33 -9.36
CA LEU A 137 -3.27 -6.71 -9.26
C LEU A 137 -3.56 -7.11 -7.81
N TYR A 138 -2.69 -6.74 -6.87
CA TYR A 138 -2.92 -7.00 -5.46
C TYR A 138 -4.20 -6.33 -4.96
N CYS A 139 -4.45 -5.08 -5.35
CA CYS A 139 -5.61 -4.32 -4.90
C CYS A 139 -6.93 -4.84 -5.49
N MET A 140 -6.92 -5.22 -6.77
CA MET A 140 -8.08 -5.85 -7.41
C MET A 140 -8.49 -7.18 -6.74
N ASN A 141 -7.54 -7.89 -6.11
CA ASN A 141 -7.80 -9.12 -5.36
C ASN A 141 -8.06 -8.87 -3.86
N PHE A 142 -8.19 -7.61 -3.43
CA PHE A 142 -8.41 -7.27 -2.03
C PHE A 142 -9.91 -7.11 -1.76
N ASP A 143 -10.52 -8.17 -1.22
CA ASP A 143 -11.93 -8.18 -0.83
C ASP A 143 -12.23 -7.39 0.46
N LEU A 144 -13.42 -6.79 0.50
CA LEU A 144 -14.02 -6.20 1.71
C LEU A 144 -14.60 -7.32 2.58
N PHE A 145 -13.97 -7.65 3.70
CA PHE A 145 -14.56 -8.57 4.67
C PHE A 145 -15.43 -7.82 5.68
N THR A 146 -16.67 -8.29 5.86
CA THR A 146 -17.52 -7.80 6.95
C THR A 146 -16.94 -8.21 8.30
N PRO A 147 -17.06 -7.38 9.34
CA PRO A 147 -16.73 -7.82 10.69
C PRO A 147 -17.60 -9.03 11.08
N PRO A 148 -17.14 -9.89 12.01
CA PRO A 148 -17.97 -10.98 12.53
C PRO A 148 -19.30 -10.45 13.05
N PHE A 149 -20.42 -11.08 12.66
CA PHE A 149 -21.77 -10.60 12.98
C PHE A 149 -21.98 -10.40 14.49
N ASP A 150 -21.47 -11.32 15.31
CA ASP A 150 -21.58 -11.24 16.77
C ASP A 150 -20.87 -10.03 17.39
N ALA A 151 -19.86 -9.47 16.71
CA ALA A 151 -19.16 -8.28 17.16
C ALA A 151 -19.93 -6.97 16.85
N VAL A 152 -20.97 -7.03 16.02
CA VAL A 152 -21.74 -5.86 15.54
C VAL A 152 -23.26 -6.04 15.66
N LYS A 153 -23.73 -7.10 16.33
CA LYS A 153 -25.16 -7.45 16.41
C LYS A 153 -26.01 -6.47 17.21
N GLU A 154 -25.38 -5.67 18.08
CA GLU A 154 -26.04 -4.69 18.94
C GLU A 154 -25.41 -3.31 18.70
N ILE A 155 -26.26 -2.31 18.44
CA ILE A 155 -25.86 -0.91 18.27
C ILE A 155 -26.78 -0.03 19.13
N SER A 156 -26.21 0.95 19.84
CA SER A 156 -27.04 1.86 20.65
C SER A 156 -27.71 2.92 19.78
N VAL A 157 -28.81 3.50 20.28
CA VAL A 157 -29.49 4.64 19.61
C VAL A 157 -28.52 5.84 19.46
N GLN A 158 -27.65 6.05 20.45
CA GLN A 158 -26.64 7.10 20.43
C GLN A 158 -25.59 6.88 19.33
N ASP A 159 -25.12 5.64 19.17
CA ASP A 159 -24.19 5.29 18.09
C ASP A 159 -24.84 5.47 16.72
N MET A 160 -26.12 5.12 16.58
CA MET A 160 -26.88 5.29 15.35
C MET A 160 -27.12 6.77 15.01
N GLN A 161 -27.43 7.61 16.00
CA GLN A 161 -27.58 9.06 15.82
C GLN A 161 -26.24 9.70 15.44
N SER A 162 -25.16 9.35 16.14
CA SER A 162 -23.80 9.85 15.85
C SER A 162 -23.33 9.42 14.47
N ALA A 163 -23.62 8.18 14.05
CA ALA A 163 -23.32 7.68 12.71
C ALA A 163 -24.11 8.41 11.61
N SER A 164 -25.37 8.75 11.87
CA SER A 164 -26.22 9.53 10.94
C SER A 164 -25.75 10.97 10.80
N GLU A 165 -25.37 11.62 11.90
CA GLU A 165 -24.91 13.01 11.91
C GLU A 165 -23.55 13.19 11.24
N SER A 166 -22.70 12.16 11.29
CA SER A 166 -21.31 12.25 10.81
C SER A 166 -21.03 11.44 9.54
N MET A 167 -21.97 10.61 9.08
CA MET A 167 -21.74 9.60 8.04
C MET A 167 -20.52 8.68 8.35
N GLN A 168 -20.12 8.57 9.63
CA GLN A 168 -18.92 7.86 10.11
C GLN A 168 -19.20 6.41 10.54
N ILE A 169 -19.98 5.65 9.78
CA ILE A 169 -19.89 4.19 9.94
C ILE A 169 -18.52 3.79 9.40
N LYS A 170 -17.56 3.54 10.32
CA LYS A 170 -16.20 3.10 10.00
C LYS A 170 -16.28 1.94 9.00
N THR A 171 -15.84 2.19 7.78
CA THR A 171 -15.78 1.18 6.74
C THR A 171 -14.30 0.91 6.47
N GLY A 172 -13.90 -0.34 6.64
CA GLY A 172 -12.52 -0.77 6.45
C GLY A 172 -12.47 -2.13 5.79
N LYS A 173 -11.49 -2.32 4.92
CA LYS A 173 -11.17 -3.56 4.22
C LYS A 173 -10.84 -4.73 5.18
N ARG A 174 -10.39 -4.38 6.40
CA ARG A 174 -10.29 -5.23 7.59
C ARG A 174 -10.79 -4.44 8.80
N LEU A 175 -12.07 -4.53 9.10
CA LEU A 175 -12.64 -3.99 10.35
C LEU A 175 -12.28 -4.94 11.51
N GLY A 176 -11.34 -4.52 12.36
CA GLY A 176 -10.92 -5.28 13.55
C GLY A 176 -9.41 -5.50 13.74
N PHE A 177 -8.55 -5.02 12.82
CA PHE A 177 -7.11 -5.24 12.94
C PHE A 177 -6.46 -4.21 13.88
N ARG A 178 -6.26 -4.56 15.16
CA ARG A 178 -5.18 -3.97 15.97
C ARG A 178 -3.89 -4.60 15.45
N PHE A 179 -2.88 -3.79 15.09
CA PHE A 179 -1.52 -4.27 14.96
C PHE A 179 -1.07 -4.77 16.34
N GLN A 180 -1.24 -6.05 16.61
CA GLN A 180 -0.33 -6.77 17.48
C GLN A 180 0.70 -7.41 16.56
N ALA A 181 1.97 -7.12 16.83
CA ALA A 181 3.06 -7.93 16.34
C ALA A 181 2.84 -9.32 16.94
N ASP A 182 2.31 -10.26 16.16
CA ASP A 182 2.30 -11.66 16.58
C ASP A 182 3.76 -12.12 16.60
N ASN A 183 4.23 -12.38 17.81
CA ASN A 183 5.32 -13.31 18.04
C ASN A 183 4.81 -14.69 17.61
N ASP A 184 5.31 -15.19 16.49
CA ASP A 184 5.23 -16.62 16.19
C ASP A 184 6.13 -17.37 17.18
N SER A 185 5.59 -17.71 18.35
CA SER A 185 6.04 -18.87 19.08
C SER A 185 5.49 -20.10 18.37
N ILE A 186 6.38 -20.77 17.64
CA ILE A 186 6.17 -22.09 17.06
C ILE A 186 6.19 -23.10 18.22
N ASP A 187 5.08 -23.82 18.40
CA ASP A 187 5.09 -25.20 18.92
C ASP A 187 5.03 -26.16 17.71
#